data_AF-A0A0C2J0W6-F1
#
_entry.id   AF-A0A0C2J0W6-F1
#
_cell.length_a   1.000
_cell.length_b   1.000
_cell.length_c   1.000
_cell.angle_alpha   90.00
_cell.angle_beta   90.00
_cell.angle_gamma   90.00
#
_symmetry.space_group_name_H-M   'P 1'
#
loop_
_entity.id
_entity.type
_entity.pdbx_description
1 polymer ?
#
loop_
_entity_poly.entity_id
_entity_poly.type
_entity_poly.pdbx_seq_one_letter_code
_entity_poly.pdbx_strand_id
1 'polypeptide(L)'
;MDAYIRDSQSTSIQIQMEAIKNAIRFFSHQSNLSIDCKFIENFPKNIYEEFERMSEGETDIAGCQEKKILFFDVFTFIFRNRNLVSDFRAQPFIHLLLKYIKIRNGNKFYSPILLIESIKYCTLHETNKVYFINENGMFNFYYNSYYVMANSTNVFWKIFESIYNLNKSHRSSLIHVKLTDSVSQIITQFSVKKELKCLGMLIIVLMMVRRLKLLNLIELDFDGFYTITELIYTKKLDHNNYHSYLDDLSKIWIYIIKGS
;
A
#
# COMPACT_ATOMS: atom_id res chain seq x y z
N MET A 1 25.84 -10.38 -13.59
CA MET A 1 25.16 -11.04 -12.47
C MET A 1 26.16 -11.59 -11.47
N ASP A 2 27.24 -12.23 -11.93
CA ASP A 2 28.25 -12.84 -11.04
C ASP A 2 28.91 -11.84 -10.09
N ALA A 3 29.17 -10.61 -10.54
CA ALA A 3 29.67 -9.53 -9.67
C ALA A 3 28.69 -9.21 -8.54
N TYR A 4 27.39 -9.11 -8.83
CA TYR A 4 26.37 -8.90 -7.81
C TYR A 4 26.35 -10.03 -6.78
N ILE A 5 26.37 -11.29 -7.24
CA ILE A 5 26.34 -12.46 -6.34
C ILE A 5 27.57 -12.49 -5.44
N ARG A 6 28.76 -12.23 -5.98
CA ARG A 6 29.99 -12.19 -5.18
C ARG A 6 29.97 -11.05 -4.16
N ASP A 7 29.59 -9.86 -4.60
CA ASP A 7 29.68 -8.66 -3.78
C ASP A 7 28.52 -8.59 -2.76
N SER A 8 27.39 -9.26 -3.01
CA SER A 8 26.28 -9.41 -2.06
C SER A 8 26.64 -10.27 -0.84
N GLN A 9 27.64 -11.14 -0.96
CA GLN A 9 28.18 -11.96 0.14
C GLN A 9 29.29 -11.26 0.93
N SER A 10 29.65 -10.01 0.58
CA SER A 10 30.64 -9.23 1.32
C SER A 10 30.16 -8.96 2.76
N THR A 11 31.08 -8.83 3.72
CA THR A 11 30.75 -8.38 5.08
C THR A 11 30.51 -6.88 5.17
N SER A 12 30.96 -6.12 4.17
CA SER A 12 30.81 -4.66 4.13
C SER A 12 29.43 -4.25 3.58
N ILE A 13 28.64 -3.56 4.41
CA ILE A 13 27.34 -2.98 4.03
C ILE A 13 27.48 -2.08 2.80
N GLN A 14 28.53 -1.27 2.71
CA GLN A 14 28.72 -0.37 1.57
C GLN A 14 28.92 -1.15 0.26
N ILE A 15 29.70 -2.24 0.30
CA ILE A 15 29.92 -3.08 -0.88
C ILE A 15 28.60 -3.75 -1.31
N GLN A 16 27.82 -4.25 -0.35
CA GLN A 16 26.51 -4.84 -0.62
C GLN A 16 25.53 -3.82 -1.23
N MET A 17 25.49 -2.59 -0.71
CA MET A 17 24.65 -1.51 -1.24
C MET A 17 25.02 -1.16 -2.68
N GLU A 18 26.31 -0.99 -2.97
CA GLU A 18 26.79 -0.70 -4.34
C GLU A 18 26.52 -1.87 -5.29
N ALA A 19 26.63 -3.12 -4.83
CA ALA A 19 26.27 -4.28 -5.62
C ALA A 19 24.78 -4.25 -6.02
N ILE A 20 23.88 -3.94 -5.07
CA ILE A 20 22.44 -3.79 -5.32
C ILE A 20 22.18 -2.66 -6.32
N LYS A 21 22.72 -1.47 -6.09
CA LYS A 21 22.53 -0.30 -6.99
C LYS A 21 22.98 -0.62 -8.40
N ASN A 22 24.13 -1.26 -8.55
CA ASN A 22 24.65 -1.68 -9.86
C ASN A 22 23.72 -2.71 -10.52
N ALA A 23 23.28 -3.73 -9.80
CA ALA A 23 22.35 -4.72 -10.34
C ALA A 23 21.04 -4.07 -10.82
N ILE A 24 20.44 -3.19 -10.01
CA ILE A 24 19.24 -2.44 -10.40
C ILE A 24 19.51 -1.62 -11.65
N ARG A 25 20.61 -0.84 -11.69
CA ARG A 25 20.98 0.01 -12.84
C ARG A 25 21.12 -0.80 -14.13
N PHE A 26 21.76 -1.96 -14.07
CA PHE A 26 22.02 -2.78 -15.27
C PHE A 26 20.78 -3.57 -15.74
N PHE A 27 19.90 -4.00 -14.82
CA PHE A 27 18.82 -4.92 -15.14
C PHE A 27 17.41 -4.31 -15.07
N SER A 28 17.27 -3.04 -14.67
CA SER A 28 15.97 -2.35 -14.51
C SER A 28 15.09 -2.41 -15.76
N HIS A 29 15.68 -2.31 -16.95
CA HIS A 29 14.98 -2.32 -18.23
C HIS A 29 14.70 -3.72 -18.78
N GLN A 30 15.21 -4.77 -18.13
CA GLN A 30 15.07 -6.15 -18.57
C GLN A 30 13.96 -6.84 -17.76
N SER A 31 13.09 -7.61 -18.41
CA SER A 31 12.13 -8.50 -17.74
C SER A 31 12.56 -9.95 -17.90
N ASN A 32 13.65 -10.32 -17.22
CA ASN A 32 14.24 -11.65 -17.29
C ASN A 32 14.05 -12.38 -15.95
N LEU A 33 13.21 -13.42 -15.96
CA LEU A 33 12.87 -14.21 -14.78
C LEU A 33 14.11 -14.80 -14.09
N SER A 34 15.10 -15.28 -14.85
CA SER A 34 16.31 -15.88 -14.27
C SER A 34 17.14 -14.83 -13.50
N ILE A 35 17.24 -13.61 -14.05
CA ILE A 35 17.96 -12.51 -13.38
C ILE A 35 17.19 -12.07 -12.14
N ASP A 36 15.86 -11.98 -12.23
CA ASP A 36 14.99 -11.59 -11.12
C ASP A 36 15.05 -12.59 -9.96
N CYS A 37 14.98 -13.89 -10.26
CA CYS A 37 15.14 -14.94 -9.27
C CYS A 37 16.53 -14.89 -8.62
N LYS A 38 17.60 -14.77 -9.42
CA LYS A 38 18.97 -14.70 -8.88
C LYS A 38 19.18 -13.46 -8.00
N PHE A 39 18.52 -12.34 -8.32
CA PHE A 39 18.59 -11.13 -7.51
C PHE A 39 17.99 -11.37 -6.12
N ILE A 40 16.74 -11.86 -6.06
CA ILE A 40 16.06 -12.07 -4.78
C ILE A 40 16.70 -13.21 -3.96
N GLU A 41 17.21 -14.25 -4.62
CA GLU A 41 17.91 -15.38 -4.00
C GLU A 41 19.20 -14.98 -3.30
N ASN A 42 19.93 -14.03 -3.89
CA ASN A 42 21.23 -13.60 -3.39
C ASN A 42 21.16 -12.22 -2.73
N PHE A 43 19.94 -11.79 -2.35
CA PHE A 43 19.76 -10.51 -1.69
C PHE A 43 20.54 -10.50 -0.36
N PRO A 44 21.40 -9.49 -0.11
CA PRO A 44 22.23 -9.49 1.08
C PRO A 44 21.40 -9.45 2.37
N LYS A 45 21.58 -10.46 3.24
CA LYS A 45 20.86 -10.56 4.52
C LYS A 45 21.09 -9.33 5.41
N ASN A 46 22.33 -8.85 5.51
CA ASN A 46 22.65 -7.70 6.36
C ASN A 46 21.92 -6.43 5.90
N ILE A 47 21.76 -6.22 4.59
CA ILE A 47 20.97 -5.09 4.05
C ILE A 47 19.49 -5.24 4.38
N TYR A 48 18.95 -6.46 4.27
CA TYR A 48 17.56 -6.71 4.64
C TYR A 48 17.31 -6.44 6.14
N GLU A 49 18.20 -6.87 7.03
CA GLU A 49 18.12 -6.60 8.48
C GLU A 49 18.25 -5.10 8.80
N GLU A 50 19.03 -4.34 8.03
CA GLU A 50 19.06 -2.88 8.12
C GLU A 50 17.73 -2.25 7.70
N PHE A 51 17.08 -2.78 6.65
CA PHE A 51 15.74 -2.34 6.27
C PHE A 51 14.71 -2.61 7.37
N GLU A 52 14.77 -3.76 8.02
CA GLU A 52 13.88 -4.09 9.14
C GLU A 52 14.06 -3.14 10.32
N ARG A 53 15.28 -2.95 10.81
CA ARG A 53 15.57 -2.02 11.92
C ARG A 53 15.11 -0.59 11.65
N MET A 54 15.34 -0.11 10.42
CA MET A 54 14.87 1.23 10.03
C MET A 54 13.35 1.35 9.98
N SER A 55 12.64 0.27 9.65
CA SER A 55 11.17 0.26 9.63
C SER A 55 10.54 0.34 11.02
N GLU A 56 11.34 0.10 12.07
CA GLU A 56 10.94 0.10 13.48
C GLU A 56 11.31 1.40 14.22
N GLY A 57 11.96 2.34 13.52
CA GLY A 57 12.29 3.67 14.05
C GLY A 57 13.61 3.74 14.80
N GLU A 58 14.46 2.71 14.71
CA GLU A 58 15.64 2.55 15.59
C GLU A 58 16.93 3.29 15.17
N THR A 59 16.97 4.22 14.20
CA THR A 59 18.27 4.78 13.74
C THR A 59 18.34 6.25 13.30
N ASP A 60 19.51 6.81 13.58
CA ASP A 60 20.09 8.15 13.40
C ASP A 60 20.07 8.73 11.96
N ILE A 61 20.13 10.07 11.87
CA ILE A 61 19.45 10.93 10.87
C ILE A 61 20.07 10.93 9.46
N ALA A 62 21.36 10.61 9.28
CA ALA A 62 22.04 10.74 7.98
C ALA A 62 22.18 9.41 7.19
N GLY A 63 22.68 8.34 7.83
CA GLY A 63 22.86 7.02 7.19
C GLY A 63 21.56 6.26 6.93
N CYS A 64 20.48 6.61 7.64
CA CYS A 64 19.14 6.05 7.45
C CYS A 64 18.54 6.45 6.08
N GLN A 65 18.90 7.64 5.56
CA GLN A 65 18.28 8.15 4.33
C GLN A 65 18.69 7.37 3.09
N GLU A 66 19.99 7.13 2.89
CA GLU A 66 20.50 6.41 1.71
C GLU A 66 19.95 4.99 1.65
N LYS A 67 19.93 4.30 2.78
CA LYS A 67 19.37 2.95 2.88
C LYS A 67 17.86 2.94 2.64
N LYS A 68 17.12 3.97 3.09
CA LYS A 68 15.70 4.12 2.79
C LYS A 68 15.45 4.34 1.28
N ILE A 69 16.27 5.15 0.61
CA ILE A 69 16.21 5.31 -0.85
C ILE A 69 16.44 3.95 -1.53
N LEU A 70 17.51 3.26 -1.12
CA LEU A 70 17.84 1.94 -1.65
C LEU A 70 16.70 0.93 -1.46
N PHE A 71 16.02 0.95 -0.31
CA PHE A 71 14.86 0.10 -0.08
C PHE A 71 13.76 0.35 -1.13
N PHE A 72 13.41 1.61 -1.40
CA PHE A 72 12.39 1.91 -2.40
C PHE A 72 12.83 1.55 -3.82
N ASP A 73 14.11 1.72 -4.16
CA ASP A 73 14.67 1.28 -5.44
C ASP A 73 14.59 -0.26 -5.57
N VAL A 74 14.94 -0.99 -4.51
CA VAL A 74 14.82 -2.46 -4.45
C VAL A 74 13.38 -2.90 -4.60
N PHE A 75 12.44 -2.32 -3.85
CA PHE A 75 11.02 -2.66 -3.96
C PHE A 75 10.51 -2.40 -5.39
N THR A 76 10.87 -1.23 -5.94
CA THR A 76 10.49 -0.84 -7.30
C THR A 76 11.02 -1.84 -8.32
N PHE A 77 12.28 -2.26 -8.16
CA PHE A 77 12.94 -3.23 -9.03
C PHE A 77 12.31 -4.63 -8.93
N ILE A 78 12.07 -5.14 -7.72
CA ILE A 78 11.45 -6.46 -7.49
C ILE A 78 10.09 -6.55 -8.17
N PHE A 79 9.26 -5.51 -8.03
CA PHE A 79 7.90 -5.48 -8.56
C PHE A 79 7.78 -4.62 -9.83
N ARG A 80 8.82 -4.50 -10.64
CA ARG A 80 8.75 -3.76 -11.93
C ARG A 80 8.00 -4.51 -13.03
N ASN A 81 7.80 -5.82 -12.85
CA ASN A 81 7.15 -6.72 -13.79
C ASN A 81 6.43 -7.85 -13.03
N ARG A 82 5.95 -8.88 -13.74
CA ARG A 82 5.16 -9.99 -13.16
C ARG A 82 5.99 -11.15 -12.58
N ASN A 83 7.30 -11.14 -12.73
CA ASN A 83 8.14 -12.33 -12.50
C ASN A 83 8.16 -12.78 -11.03
N LEU A 84 8.20 -11.84 -10.08
CA LEU A 84 8.36 -12.12 -8.65
C LEU A 84 7.08 -11.91 -7.83
N VAL A 85 5.92 -11.68 -8.48
CA VAL A 85 4.70 -11.27 -7.76
C VAL A 85 4.17 -12.33 -6.80
N SER A 86 4.41 -13.61 -7.09
CA SER A 86 4.03 -14.75 -6.25
C SER A 86 5.23 -15.40 -5.55
N ASP A 87 6.44 -14.83 -5.67
CA ASP A 87 7.64 -15.38 -5.05
C ASP A 87 7.62 -15.12 -3.55
N PHE A 88 7.75 -16.17 -2.74
CA PHE A 88 7.70 -16.06 -1.28
C PHE A 88 8.85 -15.21 -0.72
N ARG A 89 10.00 -15.12 -1.41
CA ARG A 89 11.16 -14.31 -1.00
C ARG A 89 10.94 -12.82 -1.25
N ALA A 90 10.02 -12.47 -2.15
CA ALA A 90 9.65 -11.08 -2.41
C ALA A 90 8.60 -10.56 -1.40
N GLN A 91 7.84 -11.44 -0.75
CA GLN A 91 6.78 -11.05 0.21
C GLN A 91 7.27 -10.20 1.40
N PRO A 92 8.43 -10.49 2.03
CA PRO A 92 8.93 -9.67 3.13
C PRO A 92 9.12 -8.19 2.76
N PHE A 93 9.46 -7.89 1.51
CA PHE A 93 9.58 -6.51 1.02
C PHE A 93 8.23 -5.78 0.95
N ILE A 94 7.12 -6.50 0.75
CA ILE A 94 5.76 -5.94 0.83
C ILE A 94 5.46 -5.54 2.27
N HIS A 95 5.76 -6.42 3.24
CA HIS A 95 5.56 -6.12 4.65
C HIS A 95 6.37 -4.91 5.11
N LEU A 96 7.65 -4.85 4.71
CA LEU A 96 8.50 -3.69 4.96
C LEU A 96 7.92 -2.41 4.34
N LEU A 97 7.46 -2.44 3.09
CA LEU A 97 6.86 -1.28 2.45
C LEU A 97 5.66 -0.76 3.26
N LEU A 98 4.78 -1.67 3.69
CA LEU A 98 3.58 -1.33 4.45
C LEU A 98 3.92 -0.72 5.82
N LYS A 99 5.03 -1.14 6.46
CA LYS A 99 5.57 -0.45 7.65
C LYS A 99 6.06 0.96 7.30
N TYR A 100 6.87 1.10 6.24
CA TYR A 100 7.47 2.39 5.87
C TYR A 100 6.45 3.46 5.49
N ILE A 101 5.41 3.14 4.74
CA ILE A 101 4.42 4.12 4.27
C ILE A 101 3.52 4.64 5.40
N LYS A 102 3.41 3.90 6.51
CA LYS A 102 2.71 4.38 7.73
C LYS A 102 3.48 5.48 8.45
N ILE A 103 4.82 5.46 8.37
CA ILE A 103 5.68 6.45 9.01
C ILE A 103 5.62 7.75 8.20
N ARG A 104 4.89 8.74 8.72
CA ARG A 104 4.74 10.07 8.11
C ARG A 104 6.03 10.89 8.23
N ASN A 105 7.03 10.56 7.44
CA ASN A 105 8.25 11.36 7.33
C ASN A 105 8.14 12.25 6.09
N GLY A 106 8.03 13.56 6.29
CA GLY A 106 7.82 14.57 5.24
C GLY A 106 8.96 14.69 4.20
N ASN A 107 10.04 13.94 4.37
CA ASN A 107 11.18 13.97 3.48
C ASN A 107 11.03 12.93 2.35
N LYS A 108 10.77 13.42 1.13
CA LYS A 108 10.46 12.61 -0.05
C LYS A 108 11.75 12.33 -0.83
N PHE A 109 12.26 11.12 -0.70
CA PHE A 109 13.50 10.70 -1.37
C PHE A 109 13.31 9.61 -2.43
N TYR A 110 12.06 9.23 -2.72
CA TYR A 110 11.72 8.21 -3.71
C TYR A 110 10.68 8.77 -4.68
N SER A 111 10.56 8.15 -5.87
CA SER A 111 9.54 8.50 -6.86
C SER A 111 8.21 7.80 -6.53
N PRO A 112 7.16 8.52 -6.10
CA PRO A 112 5.86 7.91 -5.82
C PRO A 112 5.20 7.32 -7.07
N ILE A 113 5.54 7.83 -8.26
CA ILE A 113 5.02 7.32 -9.54
C ILE A 113 5.61 5.94 -9.84
N LEU A 114 6.92 5.75 -9.66
CA LEU A 114 7.53 4.44 -9.84
C LEU A 114 7.01 3.45 -8.79
N LEU A 115 6.91 3.90 -7.54
CA LEU A 115 6.41 3.07 -6.45
C LEU A 115 4.96 2.62 -6.70
N ILE A 116 4.07 3.50 -7.17
CA ILE A 116 2.69 3.12 -7.43
C ILE A 116 2.55 2.14 -8.61
N GLU A 117 3.37 2.27 -9.65
CA GLU A 117 3.41 1.28 -10.73
C GLU A 117 3.93 -0.08 -10.23
N SER A 118 4.91 -0.09 -9.33
CA SER A 118 5.37 -1.34 -8.72
C SER A 118 4.32 -1.96 -7.79
N ILE A 119 3.55 -1.15 -7.05
CA ILE A 119 2.39 -1.64 -6.28
C ILE A 119 1.35 -2.27 -7.21
N LYS A 120 1.08 -1.66 -8.38
CA LYS A 120 0.16 -2.22 -9.38
C LYS A 120 0.58 -3.61 -9.85
N TYR A 121 1.85 -3.85 -10.13
CA TYR A 121 2.34 -5.19 -10.48
C TYR A 121 2.30 -6.15 -9.30
N CYS A 122 2.78 -5.72 -8.13
CA CYS A 122 2.76 -6.50 -6.89
C CYS A 122 1.35 -7.02 -6.57
N THR A 123 0.34 -6.18 -6.74
CA THR A 123 -1.06 -6.48 -6.40
C THR A 123 -1.83 -7.22 -7.50
N LEU A 124 -1.16 -7.65 -8.58
CA LEU A 124 -1.74 -8.63 -9.51
C LEU A 124 -1.96 -10.00 -8.85
N HIS A 125 -1.16 -10.31 -7.82
CA HIS A 125 -1.36 -11.49 -7.00
C HIS A 125 -2.32 -11.20 -5.83
N GLU A 126 -3.41 -11.96 -5.71
CA GLU A 126 -4.48 -11.69 -4.74
C GLU A 126 -4.00 -11.73 -3.28
N THR A 127 -3.08 -12.64 -2.93
CA THR A 127 -2.49 -12.67 -1.58
C THR A 127 -1.79 -11.37 -1.22
N ASN A 128 -1.19 -10.68 -2.21
CA ASN A 128 -0.53 -9.41 -1.95
C ASN A 128 -1.57 -8.31 -1.69
N LYS A 129 -2.73 -8.32 -2.39
CA LYS A 129 -3.85 -7.41 -2.10
C LYS A 129 -4.30 -7.53 -0.65
N VAL A 130 -4.37 -8.75 -0.11
CA VAL A 130 -4.73 -8.99 1.30
C VAL A 130 -3.79 -8.23 2.24
N TYR A 131 -2.48 -8.22 2.00
CA TYR A 131 -1.54 -7.44 2.81
C TYR A 131 -1.83 -5.94 2.75
N PHE A 132 -2.08 -5.39 1.56
CA PHE A 132 -2.43 -3.97 1.41
C PHE A 132 -3.74 -3.62 2.11
N ILE A 133 -4.75 -4.49 2.05
CA ILE A 133 -6.03 -4.26 2.73
C ILE A 133 -5.86 -4.31 4.24
N ASN A 134 -5.21 -5.37 4.77
CA ASN A 134 -5.01 -5.54 6.19
C ASN A 134 -4.18 -4.41 6.81
N GLU A 135 -3.27 -3.78 6.07
CA GLU A 135 -2.42 -2.69 6.60
C GLU A 135 -2.92 -1.28 6.25
N ASN A 136 -4.13 -1.14 5.69
CA ASN A 136 -4.64 0.11 5.13
C ASN A 136 -3.64 0.77 4.16
N GLY A 137 -2.92 -0.05 3.39
CA GLY A 137 -1.68 0.32 2.73
C GLY A 137 -1.85 1.46 1.74
N MET A 138 -2.89 1.41 0.89
CA MET A 138 -3.09 2.46 -0.11
C MET A 138 -3.54 3.80 0.48
N PHE A 139 -4.28 3.79 1.58
CA PHE A 139 -4.63 5.02 2.30
C PHE A 139 -3.37 5.67 2.88
N ASN A 140 -2.53 4.87 3.56
CA ASN A 140 -1.26 5.33 4.11
C ASN A 140 -0.33 5.85 3.01
N PHE A 141 -0.22 5.13 1.90
CA PHE A 141 0.53 5.55 0.73
C PHE A 141 0.06 6.91 0.18
N TYR A 142 -1.26 7.09 0.03
CA TYR A 142 -1.84 8.33 -0.47
C TYR A 142 -1.47 9.52 0.40
N TYR A 143 -1.64 9.40 1.71
CA TYR A 143 -1.35 10.49 2.64
C TYR A 143 0.14 10.75 2.85
N ASN A 144 0.97 9.71 2.74
CA ASN A 144 2.42 9.86 2.74
C ASN A 144 2.91 10.60 1.47
N SER A 145 2.27 10.34 0.32
CA SER A 145 2.69 10.84 -1.00
C SER A 145 1.84 11.99 -1.54
N TYR A 146 1.01 12.63 -0.70
CA TYR A 146 -0.11 13.49 -1.09
C TYR A 146 0.22 14.53 -2.18
N TYR A 147 1.29 15.32 -1.98
CA TYR A 147 1.67 16.38 -2.91
C TYR A 147 2.07 15.89 -4.31
N VAL A 148 2.66 14.70 -4.40
CA VAL A 148 3.06 14.11 -5.69
C VAL A 148 1.86 13.41 -6.34
N MET A 149 0.98 12.85 -5.51
CA MET A 149 -0.22 12.16 -5.97
C MET A 149 -1.29 13.05 -6.56
N ALA A 150 -1.25 14.37 -6.30
CA ALA A 150 -2.11 15.35 -6.96
C ALA A 150 -2.11 15.20 -8.49
N ASN A 151 -0.96 14.87 -9.09
CA ASN A 151 -0.77 14.78 -10.54
C ASN A 151 -1.05 13.39 -11.13
N SER A 152 -1.14 12.33 -10.32
CA SER A 152 -1.37 10.95 -10.80
C SER A 152 -2.62 10.32 -10.18
N THR A 153 -3.62 11.16 -9.88
CA THR A 153 -4.88 10.80 -9.23
C THR A 153 -5.59 9.63 -9.91
N ASN A 154 -5.62 9.58 -11.25
CA ASN A 154 -6.32 8.52 -11.98
C ASN A 154 -5.65 7.14 -11.85
N VAL A 155 -4.32 7.09 -11.85
CA VAL A 155 -3.57 5.83 -11.69
C VAL A 155 -3.79 5.28 -10.29
N PHE A 156 -3.75 6.16 -9.29
CA PHE A 156 -4.05 5.80 -7.90
C PHE A 156 -5.42 5.16 -7.75
N TRP A 157 -6.48 5.79 -8.25
CA TRP A 157 -7.85 5.26 -8.07
C TRP A 157 -8.04 3.89 -8.75
N LYS A 158 -7.50 3.70 -9.95
CA LYS A 158 -7.57 2.39 -10.64
C LYS A 158 -6.91 1.27 -9.82
N ILE A 159 -5.76 1.57 -9.20
CA ILE A 159 -5.03 0.60 -8.38
C ILE A 159 -5.76 0.37 -7.06
N PHE A 160 -6.25 1.44 -6.42
CA PHE A 160 -7.05 1.37 -5.21
C PHE A 160 -8.27 0.47 -5.41
N GLU A 161 -9.10 0.76 -6.41
CA GLU A 161 -10.28 -0.05 -6.74
C GLU A 161 -9.92 -1.51 -7.05
N SER A 162 -8.83 -1.76 -7.80
CA SER A 162 -8.35 -3.10 -8.12
C SER A 162 -7.97 -3.92 -6.88
N ILE A 163 -7.33 -3.29 -5.89
CA ILE A 163 -6.94 -3.92 -4.62
C ILE A 163 -8.19 -4.25 -3.81
N TYR A 164 -9.11 -3.29 -3.64
CA TYR A 164 -10.33 -3.49 -2.85
C TYR A 164 -11.40 -4.34 -3.57
N ASN A 165 -11.23 -4.61 -4.87
CA ASN A 165 -11.99 -5.65 -5.57
C ASN A 165 -11.42 -7.07 -5.34
N LEU A 166 -11.00 -7.38 -4.10
CA LEU A 166 -10.48 -8.68 -3.67
C LEU A 166 -11.41 -9.85 -4.02
N ASN A 167 -10.87 -10.98 -4.46
CA ASN A 167 -11.68 -12.18 -4.69
C ASN A 167 -12.32 -12.69 -3.38
N LYS A 168 -13.59 -13.12 -3.46
CA LYS A 168 -14.33 -13.72 -2.32
C LYS A 168 -13.60 -14.92 -1.70
N SER A 169 -12.81 -15.65 -2.47
CA SER A 169 -11.99 -16.78 -1.98
C SER A 169 -10.96 -16.37 -0.92
N HIS A 170 -10.54 -15.11 -0.90
CA HIS A 170 -9.54 -14.58 0.05
C HIS A 170 -10.16 -13.84 1.23
N ARG A 171 -11.50 -13.86 1.37
CA ARG A 171 -12.20 -13.21 2.48
C ARG A 171 -11.64 -13.64 3.85
N SER A 172 -11.38 -14.93 4.05
CA SER A 172 -10.92 -15.48 5.34
C SER A 172 -9.51 -15.03 5.72
N SER A 173 -8.73 -14.48 4.78
CA SER A 173 -7.40 -13.94 5.02
C SER A 173 -7.42 -12.49 5.52
N LEU A 174 -8.59 -11.85 5.54
CA LEU A 174 -8.75 -10.50 6.07
C LEU A 174 -8.85 -10.51 7.60
N ILE A 175 -8.15 -9.58 8.23
CA ILE A 175 -8.09 -9.46 9.69
C ILE A 175 -9.09 -8.39 10.12
N HIS A 176 -10.18 -8.81 10.76
CA HIS A 176 -11.32 -7.93 11.06
C HIS A 176 -10.98 -6.73 11.95
N VAL A 177 -10.12 -6.93 12.95
CA VAL A 177 -9.64 -5.83 13.82
C VAL A 177 -8.89 -4.79 13.00
N LYS A 178 -8.03 -5.21 12.05
CA LYS A 178 -7.33 -4.27 11.19
C LYS A 178 -8.24 -3.57 10.18
N LEU A 179 -9.28 -4.25 9.69
CA LEU A 179 -10.32 -3.62 8.86
C LEU A 179 -11.09 -2.55 9.65
N THR A 180 -11.44 -2.84 10.90
CA THR A 180 -12.05 -1.90 11.84
C THR A 180 -11.16 -0.67 12.00
N ASP A 181 -9.88 -0.86 12.34
CA ASP A 181 -8.91 0.23 12.47
C ASP A 181 -8.80 1.06 11.18
N SER A 182 -8.78 0.39 10.03
CA SER A 182 -8.67 1.03 8.71
C SER A 182 -9.88 1.94 8.44
N VAL A 183 -11.09 1.46 8.69
CA VAL A 183 -12.32 2.24 8.52
C VAL A 183 -12.36 3.42 9.49
N SER A 184 -12.03 3.21 10.77
CA SER A 184 -11.97 4.25 11.79
C SER A 184 -10.94 5.33 11.47
N GLN A 185 -9.78 4.95 10.92
CA GLN A 185 -8.77 5.89 10.44
C GLN A 185 -9.30 6.78 9.31
N ILE A 186 -9.99 6.18 8.33
CA ILE A 186 -10.55 6.93 7.19
C ILE A 186 -11.67 7.87 7.65
N ILE A 187 -12.59 7.40 8.50
CA ILE A 187 -13.68 8.21 9.08
C ILE A 187 -13.08 9.39 9.85
N THR A 188 -12.13 9.13 10.74
CA THR A 188 -11.45 10.17 11.53
C THR A 188 -10.79 11.22 10.64
N GLN A 189 -10.03 10.77 9.64
CA GLN A 189 -9.34 11.65 8.70
C GLN A 189 -10.33 12.51 7.90
N PHE A 190 -11.45 11.94 7.46
CA PHE A 190 -12.52 12.70 6.82
C PHE A 190 -13.13 13.70 7.79
N SER A 191 -13.44 13.30 9.02
CA SER A 191 -14.06 14.16 10.03
C SER A 191 -13.20 15.39 10.32
N VAL A 192 -11.88 15.24 10.37
CA VAL A 192 -10.91 16.33 10.60
C VAL A 192 -10.76 17.22 9.37
N LYS A 193 -10.56 16.65 8.18
CA LYS A 193 -10.15 17.42 6.99
C LYS A 193 -11.26 17.75 6.00
N LYS A 194 -12.39 17.06 6.07
CA LYS A 194 -13.51 17.12 5.12
C LYS A 194 -13.09 16.89 3.65
N GLU A 195 -12.03 16.12 3.43
CA GLU A 195 -11.51 15.82 2.08
C GLU A 195 -12.37 14.78 1.35
N LEU A 196 -12.93 15.12 0.17
CA LEU A 196 -13.74 14.21 -0.64
C LEU A 196 -13.00 12.93 -1.08
N LYS A 197 -11.68 12.99 -1.23
CA LYS A 197 -10.87 11.81 -1.56
C LYS A 197 -10.88 10.78 -0.41
N CYS A 198 -10.93 11.23 0.84
CA CYS A 198 -11.12 10.35 1.99
C CYS A 198 -12.46 9.62 1.91
N LEU A 199 -13.53 10.35 1.55
CA LEU A 199 -14.86 9.78 1.39
C LEU A 199 -14.89 8.72 0.27
N GLY A 200 -14.27 8.99 -0.88
CA GLY A 200 -14.16 8.01 -1.96
C GLY A 200 -13.46 6.72 -1.52
N MET A 201 -12.36 6.83 -0.76
CA MET A 201 -11.67 5.66 -0.20
C MET A 201 -12.55 4.90 0.79
N LEU A 202 -13.26 5.61 1.68
CA LEU A 202 -14.18 5.02 2.66
C LEU A 202 -15.26 4.19 1.96
N ILE A 203 -15.90 4.75 0.93
CA ILE A 203 -16.98 4.09 0.20
C ILE A 203 -16.46 2.81 -0.48
N ILE A 204 -15.32 2.87 -1.16
CA ILE A 204 -14.73 1.69 -1.80
C ILE A 204 -14.41 0.59 -0.77
N VAL A 205 -13.84 0.96 0.39
CA VAL A 205 -13.55 0.02 1.49
C VAL A 205 -14.84 -0.61 2.01
N LEU A 206 -15.87 0.19 2.35
CA LEU A 206 -17.14 -0.32 2.87
C LEU A 206 -17.90 -1.16 1.84
N MET A 207 -17.80 -0.82 0.56
CA MET A 207 -18.37 -1.61 -0.53
C MET A 207 -17.70 -2.97 -0.67
N MET A 208 -16.37 -3.04 -0.50
CA MET A 208 -15.66 -4.32 -0.39
C MET A 208 -16.15 -5.12 0.82
N VAL A 209 -16.16 -4.51 2.01
CA VAL A 209 -16.60 -5.16 3.26
C VAL A 209 -18.01 -5.73 3.10
N ARG A 210 -18.93 -4.96 2.52
CA ARG A 210 -20.30 -5.39 2.20
C ARG A 210 -20.32 -6.54 1.18
N ARG A 211 -19.60 -6.43 0.07
CA ARG A 211 -19.51 -7.48 -0.98
C ARG A 211 -18.98 -8.81 -0.43
N LEU A 212 -18.06 -8.72 0.54
CA LEU A 212 -17.49 -9.85 1.25
C LEU A 212 -18.32 -10.29 2.46
N LYS A 213 -19.46 -9.62 2.76
CA LYS A 213 -20.33 -9.89 3.92
C LYS A 213 -19.60 -9.82 5.28
N LEU A 214 -18.70 -8.85 5.42
CA LEU A 214 -17.85 -8.65 6.59
C LEU A 214 -18.35 -7.54 7.53
N LEU A 215 -19.45 -6.84 7.20
CA LEU A 215 -19.90 -5.67 7.95
C LEU A 215 -20.19 -5.99 9.43
N ASN A 216 -20.82 -7.14 9.72
CA ASN A 216 -21.12 -7.55 11.09
C ASN A 216 -19.88 -8.05 11.87
N LEU A 217 -18.73 -8.13 11.22
CA LEU A 217 -17.47 -8.59 11.82
C LEU A 217 -16.53 -7.43 12.13
N ILE A 218 -16.87 -6.21 11.71
CA ILE A 218 -16.09 -4.99 12.00
C ILE A 218 -16.89 -4.09 12.95
N GLU A 219 -16.18 -3.32 13.77
CA GLU A 219 -16.80 -2.34 14.66
C GLU A 219 -16.87 -0.98 13.93
N LEU A 220 -18.00 -0.70 13.29
CA LEU A 220 -18.19 0.56 12.59
C LEU A 220 -18.59 1.67 13.58
N ASP A 221 -17.88 2.79 13.54
CA ASP A 221 -18.31 4.04 14.18
C ASP A 221 -19.55 4.58 13.45
N PHE A 222 -20.74 4.20 13.95
CA PHE A 222 -22.01 4.58 13.37
C PHE A 222 -22.28 6.08 13.47
N ASP A 223 -21.87 6.74 14.54
CA ASP A 223 -22.07 8.18 14.73
C ASP A 223 -21.22 8.97 13.74
N GLY A 224 -19.94 8.57 13.59
CA GLY A 224 -19.06 9.12 12.57
C GLY A 224 -19.59 8.88 11.16
N PHE A 225 -20.02 7.67 10.84
CA PHE A 225 -20.55 7.33 9.52
C PHE A 225 -21.88 8.05 9.21
N TYR A 226 -22.76 8.20 10.21
CA TYR A 226 -23.98 8.98 10.11
C TYR A 226 -23.69 10.45 9.82
N THR A 227 -22.77 11.05 10.58
CA THR A 227 -22.34 12.45 10.36
C THR A 227 -21.83 12.67 8.95
N ILE A 228 -21.04 11.73 8.42
CA ILE A 228 -20.56 11.76 7.03
C ILE A 228 -21.73 11.71 6.04
N THR A 229 -22.66 10.77 6.25
CA THR A 229 -23.85 10.62 5.39
C THR A 229 -24.71 11.89 5.40
N GLU A 230 -24.93 12.49 6.56
CA GLU A 230 -25.70 13.73 6.70
C GLU A 230 -25.04 14.90 5.96
N LEU A 231 -23.72 15.06 6.08
CA LEU A 231 -22.98 16.11 5.36
C LEU A 231 -23.14 16.02 3.84
N ILE A 232 -23.16 14.80 3.32
CA ILE A 232 -23.36 14.50 1.89
C ILE A 232 -24.81 14.79 1.49
N TYR A 233 -25.78 14.33 2.28
CA TYR A 233 -27.20 14.49 2.00
C TYR A 233 -27.64 15.96 2.04
N THR A 234 -27.14 16.71 3.02
CA THR A 234 -27.43 18.15 3.18
C THR A 234 -26.70 19.03 2.17
N LYS A 235 -25.97 18.43 1.20
CA LYS A 235 -25.19 19.12 0.16
C LYS A 235 -24.22 20.16 0.70
N LYS A 236 -23.74 19.97 1.94
CA LYS A 236 -22.71 20.83 2.56
C LYS A 236 -21.31 20.59 2.00
N LEU A 237 -21.20 19.78 0.95
CA LEU A 237 -19.98 19.43 0.24
C LEU A 237 -20.20 19.77 -1.27
N ASP A 238 -19.12 19.96 -2.02
CA ASP A 238 -19.09 20.47 -3.42
C ASP A 238 -19.75 19.57 -4.50
N HIS A 239 -20.53 20.16 -5.42
CA HIS A 239 -21.75 19.62 -6.10
C HIS A 239 -21.59 18.48 -7.13
N ASN A 240 -20.41 18.16 -7.65
CA ASN A 240 -20.32 17.42 -8.92
C ASN A 240 -20.35 15.88 -8.83
N ASN A 241 -20.18 15.26 -7.65
CA ASN A 241 -20.06 13.78 -7.52
C ASN A 241 -21.03 13.13 -6.52
N TYR A 242 -22.09 13.81 -6.06
CA TYR A 242 -22.97 13.30 -4.98
C TYR A 242 -23.78 12.06 -5.34
N HIS A 243 -24.32 12.02 -6.55
CA HIS A 243 -25.32 11.01 -6.90
C HIS A 243 -24.75 9.59 -6.90
N SER A 244 -23.48 9.41 -7.29
CA SER A 244 -22.83 8.10 -7.23
C SER A 244 -22.60 7.64 -5.79
N TYR A 245 -22.15 8.53 -4.90
CA TYR A 245 -21.91 8.19 -3.50
C TYR A 245 -23.20 7.90 -2.73
N LEU A 246 -24.31 8.59 -3.04
CA LEU A 246 -25.59 8.36 -2.36
C LEU A 246 -26.16 6.96 -2.59
N ASP A 247 -26.03 6.42 -3.81
CA ASP A 247 -26.47 5.05 -4.11
C ASP A 247 -25.64 4.03 -3.32
N ASP A 248 -24.32 4.18 -3.28
CA ASP A 248 -23.44 3.31 -2.51
C ASP A 248 -23.64 3.43 -1.00
N LEU A 249 -23.85 4.63 -0.47
CA LEU A 249 -24.17 4.84 0.95
C LEU A 249 -25.51 4.22 1.32
N SER A 250 -26.54 4.40 0.51
CA SER A 250 -27.86 3.80 0.73
C SER A 250 -27.75 2.27 0.80
N LYS A 251 -26.98 1.70 -0.13
CA LYS A 251 -26.62 0.27 -0.18
C LYS A 251 -25.89 -0.23 1.06
N ILE A 252 -25.03 0.59 1.67
CA ILE A 252 -24.32 0.28 2.92
C ILE A 252 -25.31 0.35 4.10
N TRP A 253 -26.10 1.42 4.20
CA TRP A 253 -27.11 1.59 5.26
C TRP A 253 -28.16 0.49 5.28
N ILE A 254 -28.68 0.09 4.11
CA ILE A 254 -29.63 -1.03 4.01
C ILE A 254 -29.03 -2.30 4.60
N TYR A 255 -27.73 -2.54 4.39
CA TYR A 255 -27.06 -3.72 4.94
C TYR A 255 -26.92 -3.62 6.46
N ILE A 256 -26.47 -2.45 6.96
CA ILE A 256 -26.36 -2.16 8.40
C ILE A 256 -27.70 -2.39 9.11
N ILE A 257 -28.77 -1.80 8.59
CA ILE A 257 -30.11 -1.86 9.19
C ILE A 257 -30.67 -3.29 9.17
N LYS A 258 -30.32 -4.11 8.17
CA LYS A 258 -30.81 -5.48 8.05
C LYS A 258 -30.07 -6.49 8.95
N GLY A 259 -28.88 -6.16 9.47
CA GLY A 259 -28.15 -6.99 10.44
C GLY A 259 -27.75 -8.39 9.95
N SER A 260 -27.66 -8.61 8.64
CA SER A 260 -27.55 -9.95 8.00
C SER A 260 -26.13 -10.42 7.73
#